data_AF-A0A2X0PSA4-F1
#
_entry.id   AF-A0A2X0PSA4-F1
#
_cell.length_a   1.000
_cell.length_b   1.000
_cell.length_c   1.000
_cell.angle_alpha   90.00
_cell.angle_beta   90.00
_cell.angle_gamma   90.00
#
_symmetry.space_group_name_H-M   'P 1'
#
loop_
_entity.id
_entity.type
_entity.pdbx_description
1 polymer ?
#
loop_
_entity_poly.entity_id
_entity_poly.type
_entity_poly.pdbx_seq_one_letter_code
_entity_poly.pdbx_strand_id
1 'polypeptide(L)'
;MIEHYQGYTEVRKVGQGLRPVGKHPFKIIHNARAIKYDLIQQFEASTGIILPSGVKSNLCTQSVPILGRELAVMKLQIKETKK
;
A
#
# COMPACT_ATOMS: atom_id res chain seq x y z
N MET A 1 13.52 1.39 -4.27
CA MET A 1 13.50 2.61 -3.43
C MET A 1 12.08 3.12 -3.41
N ILE A 2 11.50 3.26 -2.22
CA ILE A 2 10.18 3.86 -1.99
C ILE A 2 10.45 5.14 -1.24
N GLU A 3 10.00 6.26 -1.78
CA GLU A 3 10.19 7.57 -1.18
C GLU A 3 8.83 8.10 -0.72
N HIS A 4 8.81 8.61 0.51
CA HIS A 4 7.60 9.13 1.15
C HIS A 4 7.59 10.64 1.04
N TYR A 5 6.52 11.17 0.46
CA TYR A 5 6.33 12.60 0.26
C TYR A 5 5.04 13.07 0.92
N GLN A 6 5.00 14.35 1.25
CA GLN A 6 3.78 15.04 1.65
C GLN A 6 3.48 16.10 0.61
N GLY A 7 2.41 15.88 -0.15
CA GLY A 7 1.86 16.87 -1.07
C GLY A 7 0.86 17.76 -0.38
N TYR A 8 0.45 18.82 -1.09
CA TYR A 8 -0.66 19.65 -0.68
C TYR A 8 -1.87 19.36 -1.56
N THR A 9 -3.04 19.15 -0.94
CA THR A 9 -4.28 18.80 -1.65
C THR A 9 -4.85 19.99 -2.39
N GLU A 10 -4.71 21.19 -1.81
CA GLU A 10 -5.32 22.41 -2.31
C GLU A 10 -4.42 23.62 -2.08
N VAL A 11 -4.66 24.69 -2.82
CA VAL A 11 -4.06 26.00 -2.56
C VAL A 11 -5.20 26.99 -2.32
N ARG A 12 -5.26 27.56 -1.10
CA ARG A 12 -6.30 28.53 -0.71
C ARG A 12 -5.74 29.94 -0.71
N LYS A 13 -6.51 30.91 -1.20
CA LYS A 13 -6.21 32.33 -1.00
C LYS A 13 -6.44 32.70 0.48
N VAL A 14 -5.42 33.21 1.13
CA VAL A 14 -5.50 33.77 2.49
C VAL A 14 -4.91 35.17 2.44
N GLY A 15 -5.77 36.19 2.53
CA GLY A 15 -5.38 37.59 2.32
C GLY A 15 -4.89 37.83 0.88
N GLN A 16 -3.71 38.44 0.73
CA GLN A 16 -3.11 38.72 -0.58
C GLN A 16 -2.29 37.55 -1.15
N GLY A 17 -2.16 36.43 -0.42
CA GLY A 17 -1.29 35.30 -0.78
C GLY A 17 -2.02 33.98 -0.99
N LEU A 18 -1.37 33.05 -1.68
CA LEU A 18 -1.78 31.65 -1.82
C LEU A 18 -1.08 30.79 -0.78
N ARG A 19 -1.83 30.02 0.01
CA ARG A 19 -1.28 29.06 0.99
C ARG A 19 -1.69 27.63 0.61
N PRO A 20 -0.74 26.68 0.53
CA PRO A 20 -1.07 25.26 0.40
C PRO A 20 -1.81 24.76 1.65
N VAL A 21 -2.90 24.02 1.47
CA VAL A 21 -3.75 23.49 2.54
C VAL A 21 -4.06 22.02 2.27
N GLY A 22 -4.14 21.24 3.36
CA GLY A 22 -4.37 19.80 3.33
C GLY A 22 -3.06 19.08 2.99
N LYS A 23 -2.41 18.48 4.00
CA LYS A 23 -1.25 17.61 3.74
C LYS A 23 -1.78 16.25 3.29
N HIS A 24 -1.42 15.82 2.09
CA HIS A 24 -1.76 14.50 1.58
C HIS A 24 -0.49 13.64 1.46
N PRO A 25 -0.37 12.54 2.22
CA PRO A 25 0.77 11.64 2.08
C PRO A 25 0.66 10.85 0.78
N PHE A 26 1.75 10.83 0.00
CA PHE A 26 1.86 9.96 -1.17
C PHE A 26 3.26 9.32 -1.21
N LYS A 27 3.40 8.25 -1.99
CA LYS A 27 4.67 7.55 -2.17
C LYS A 27 5.06 7.56 -3.64
N ILE A 28 6.31 7.85 -3.95
CA ILE A 28 6.89 7.61 -5.27
C ILE A 28 7.66 6.30 -5.21
N ILE A 29 7.39 5.42 -6.16
CA ILE A 29 7.99 4.09 -6.19
C ILE A 29 8.68 3.90 -7.54
N HIS A 30 10.01 3.84 -7.50
CA HIS A 30 10.84 3.71 -8.71
C HIS A 30 10.92 2.27 -9.23
N ASN A 31 10.43 1.28 -8.46
CA ASN A 31 10.55 -0.14 -8.82
C ASN A 31 9.26 -0.91 -8.53
N ALA A 32 8.67 -1.53 -9.57
CA ALA A 32 7.46 -2.33 -9.46
C ALA A 32 7.57 -3.50 -8.46
N ARG A 33 8.76 -4.08 -8.27
CA ARG A 33 9.01 -5.13 -7.28
C ARG A 33 8.83 -4.62 -5.85
N ALA A 34 9.24 -3.38 -5.59
CA ALA A 34 9.09 -2.76 -4.27
C ALA A 34 7.61 -2.51 -3.94
N ILE A 35 6.78 -2.19 -4.93
CA ILE A 35 5.31 -2.07 -4.77
C ILE A 35 4.72 -3.38 -4.26
N LYS A 36 5.09 -4.51 -4.88
CA LYS A 36 4.56 -5.82 -4.48
C LYS A 36 4.92 -6.17 -3.04
N TYR A 37 6.16 -5.92 -2.63
CA TYR A 37 6.57 -6.15 -1.24
C TYR A 37 5.86 -5.21 -0.25
N ASP A 38 5.66 -3.93 -0.59
CA ASP A 38 4.90 -2.97 0.24
C ASP A 38 3.45 -3.42 0.42
N LEU A 39 2.79 -3.89 -0.66
CA LEU A 39 1.44 -4.44 -0.60
C LEU A 39 1.33 -5.68 0.29
N ILE A 40 2.28 -6.61 0.16
CA ILE A 40 2.35 -7.79 1.02
C ILE A 40 2.56 -7.37 2.47
N GLN A 41 3.43 -6.42 2.75
CA GLN A 41 3.68 -5.93 4.11
C GLN A 41 2.47 -5.22 4.71
N GLN A 42 1.74 -4.42 3.93
CA GLN A 42 0.48 -3.82 4.36
C GLN A 42 -0.59 -4.89 4.68
N PHE A 43 -0.62 -5.98 3.91
CA PHE A 43 -1.50 -7.12 4.17
C PHE A 43 -1.16 -7.81 5.49
N GLU A 44 0.13 -8.06 5.76
CA GLU A 44 0.60 -8.65 7.03
C GLU A 44 0.19 -7.76 8.21
N ALA A 45 0.42 -6.44 8.11
CA ALA A 45 0.02 -5.48 9.14
C ALA A 45 -1.51 -5.43 9.34
N SER A 46 -2.30 -5.56 8.27
CA SER A 46 -3.77 -5.53 8.35
C SER A 46 -4.37 -6.82 8.92
N THR A 47 -3.72 -7.98 8.75
CA THR A 47 -4.26 -9.28 9.16
C THR A 47 -3.65 -9.81 10.47
N GLY A 48 -2.48 -9.28 10.83
CA GLY A 48 -1.67 -9.75 11.97
C GLY A 48 -0.97 -11.09 11.69
N ILE A 49 -0.91 -11.53 10.43
CA ILE A 49 -0.31 -12.80 10.04
C ILE A 49 0.99 -12.50 9.29
N ILE A 50 2.06 -13.21 9.66
CA ILE A 50 3.35 -13.13 8.99
C ILE A 50 3.43 -14.26 7.96
N LEU A 51 3.57 -13.89 6.69
CA LEU A 51 3.72 -14.84 5.59
C LEU A 51 5.16 -15.42 5.59
N PRO A 52 5.33 -16.73 5.35
CA PRO A 52 6.64 -17.33 5.14
C PRO A 52 7.36 -16.72 3.93
N SER A 53 8.69 -16.70 3.96
CA SER A 53 9.53 -16.15 2.88
C SER A 53 9.25 -16.77 1.51
N GLY A 54 8.99 -18.09 1.46
CA GLY A 54 8.62 -18.79 0.24
C GLY A 54 7.32 -18.29 -0.38
N VAL A 55 6.30 -18.03 0.46
CA VAL A 55 5.00 -17.49 0.02
C VAL A 55 5.17 -16.07 -0.49
N LYS A 56 5.95 -15.23 0.19
CA LYS A 56 6.27 -13.87 -0.26
C LYS A 56 6.95 -13.86 -1.63
N SER A 57 7.91 -14.77 -1.84
CA SER A 57 8.60 -14.87 -3.13
C SER A 57 7.65 -15.29 -4.25
N ASN A 58 6.78 -16.26 -4.00
CA ASN A 58 5.80 -16.73 -4.99
C ASN A 58 4.76 -15.64 -5.34
N LEU A 59 4.27 -14.91 -4.34
CA LEU A 59 3.36 -13.78 -4.57
C LEU A 59 4.03 -12.65 -5.38
N CYS A 60 5.33 -12.43 -5.21
CA CYS A 60 6.06 -11.41 -5.94
C CYS A 60 6.30 -11.74 -7.43
N THR A 61 6.28 -13.01 -7.83
CA THR A 61 6.44 -13.41 -9.24
C THR A 61 5.15 -13.24 -10.04
N GLN A 62 3.99 -13.25 -9.39
CA GLN A 62 2.69 -13.06 -10.02
C GLN A 62 2.49 -11.64 -10.58
N SER A 63 1.60 -11.49 -11.56
CA SER A 63 1.20 -10.17 -12.05
C SER A 63 0.41 -9.41 -10.98
N VAL A 64 0.52 -8.08 -10.97
CA VAL A 64 -0.12 -7.20 -9.97
C VAL A 64 -1.63 -7.44 -9.79
N PRO A 65 -2.45 -7.60 -10.87
CA PRO A 65 -3.88 -7.84 -10.69
C PRO A 65 -4.20 -9.20 -10.05
N ILE A 66 -3.36 -10.22 -10.30
CA ILE A 66 -3.52 -11.54 -9.68
C ILE A 66 -3.15 -11.47 -8.20
N LEU A 67 -2.02 -10.82 -7.88
CA LEU A 67 -1.57 -10.61 -6.50
C LEU A 67 -2.64 -9.92 -5.65
N GLY A 68 -3.23 -8.83 -6.16
CA GLY A 68 -4.28 -8.11 -5.43
C GLY A 68 -5.51 -8.96 -5.16
N ARG A 69 -5.91 -9.80 -6.11
CA ARG A 69 -7.04 -10.74 -5.95
C ARG A 69 -6.74 -11.80 -4.88
N GLU A 70 -5.56 -12.41 -4.92
CA GLU A 70 -5.18 -13.43 -3.94
C GLU A 70 -5.14 -12.87 -2.51
N LEU A 71 -4.53 -11.69 -2.32
CA LEU A 71 -4.49 -11.03 -1.01
C LEU A 71 -5.91 -10.69 -0.50
N ALA A 72 -6.81 -10.24 -1.37
CA ALA A 72 -8.19 -9.95 -1.00
C ALA A 72 -8.95 -11.21 -0.57
N VAL A 73 -8.80 -12.32 -1.33
CA VAL A 73 -9.43 -13.60 -1.00
C VAL A 73 -8.89 -14.15 0.33
N MET A 74 -7.57 -14.15 0.53
CA MET A 74 -6.96 -14.57 1.79
C MET A 74 -7.48 -13.75 2.98
N LYS A 75 -7.60 -12.42 2.81
CA LYS A 75 -8.14 -11.53 3.86
C LYS A 75 -9.57 -11.92 4.25
N LEU A 76 -10.42 -12.25 3.27
CA LEU A 76 -11.79 -12.69 3.52
C LEU A 76 -11.81 -14.02 4.28
N GLN A 77 -11.05 -15.01 3.83
CA GLN A 77 -10.95 -16.31 4.48
C GLN A 77 -10.49 -16.19 5.95
N ILE A 78 -9.46 -15.38 6.22
CA ILE A 78 -8.98 -15.12 7.59
C ILE A 78 -10.08 -14.48 8.46
N LYS A 79 -10.90 -13.61 7.87
CA LYS A 79 -12.01 -12.97 8.59
C LYS A 79 -13.13 -13.96 8.87
N GLU A 80 -13.38 -14.90 7.97
CA GLU A 80 -14.39 -15.95 8.11
C GLU A 80 -13.96 -17.03 9.12
N THR A 81 -12.68 -17.41 9.18
CA THR A 81 -12.17 -18.40 10.14
C THR A 81 -11.97 -17.87 11.55
N LYS A 82 -11.98 -16.54 11.74
CA LYS A 82 -11.99 -15.89 13.06
C LYS A 82 -13.41 -15.72 13.65
N LYS A 83 -14.46 -16.09 12.92
CA LYS A 83 -15.83 -16.21 13.46
C LYS A 83 -15.97 -17.50 14.24
#